data_AF-A0A525J781-F1
#
_entry.id   AF-A0A525J781-F1
#
_cell.length_a   1.000
_cell.length_b   1.000
_cell.length_c   1.000
_cell.angle_alpha   90.00
_cell.angle_beta   90.00
_cell.angle_gamma   90.00
#
_symmetry.space_group_name_H-M   'P 1'
#
loop_
_entity.id
_entity.type
_entity.pdbx_description
1 polymer ?
#
loop_
_entity_poly.entity_id
_entity_poly.type
_entity_poly.pdbx_seq_one_letter_code
_entity_poly.pdbx_strand_id
1 'polypeptide(L)'
;MSRRIGLLALLLFVGPAAGALAQEPPPAATAPADSPPPGPLPPSPPVAAAPATQGVEVEALAAPDAFTTAGRDTGLPATLWRGASLKTVQTVLPLVAAKPLSPAAAALARRVLATGAPGPKGGNDPALTGARAIALLGQGDAKAAAAILARAPGVDRTPELARAAAESALLAGDDARACAVAESLTSGRDDVYWLRLRAYCQAIGGHPDQAQLTFDLAQAQAKDPIFARLMTAKLAGAGNPGAASLRNGLDYALSHSLGLDLTTAKASPAVAAALSGGGPAEPTFDLASLPPDIAPFAQAAASGRPLAAADLAALMGVGQSGDPKAHARAQAAILLELALEFEGTPEILDVAASLGVPEGRAPVGRDLALDAAANRKLMGEAAMLALWTCAEAGPTGLAVGDRVRIVHALHAVGLETDARAFALEGLLALK
;
A
#
# COMPACT_ATOMS: atom_id res chain seq x y z
N MET A 1 -9.57 -43.21 -73.04
CA MET A 1 -11.00 -43.56 -73.24
C MET A 1 -11.71 -43.30 -71.92
N SER A 2 -12.82 -42.59 -71.77
CA SER A 2 -13.66 -41.75 -72.63
C SER A 2 -14.38 -40.74 -71.71
N ARG A 3 -14.86 -39.65 -72.29
CA ARG A 3 -15.38 -38.40 -71.69
C ARG A 3 -16.83 -38.49 -71.18
N ARG A 4 -17.22 -37.54 -70.31
CA ARG A 4 -18.37 -36.59 -70.40
C ARG A 4 -18.41 -35.77 -69.08
N ILE A 5 -17.95 -34.51 -69.03
CA ILE A 5 -18.61 -33.23 -69.37
C ILE A 5 -19.96 -33.02 -68.64
N GLY A 6 -19.93 -32.13 -67.63
CA GLY A 6 -21.08 -31.46 -67.02
C GLY A 6 -20.62 -30.06 -66.59
N LEU A 7 -21.37 -29.04 -67.00
CA LEU A 7 -20.99 -27.62 -67.11
C LEU A 7 -21.54 -26.77 -65.95
N LEU A 8 -20.73 -25.78 -65.52
CA LEU A 8 -21.04 -24.44 -64.96
C LEU A 8 -22.22 -24.23 -63.96
N ALA A 9 -21.90 -23.62 -62.82
CA ALA A 9 -22.13 -22.17 -62.58
C ALA A 9 -21.53 -21.75 -61.22
N LEU A 10 -20.56 -20.82 -61.26
CA LEU A 10 -19.91 -20.20 -60.10
C LEU A 10 -20.45 -18.77 -59.96
N LEU A 11 -21.09 -18.44 -58.84
CA LEU A 11 -21.56 -17.08 -58.52
C LEU A 11 -20.70 -16.50 -57.39
N LEU A 12 -19.83 -15.57 -57.76
CA LEU A 12 -19.06 -14.70 -56.88
C LEU A 12 -19.90 -13.45 -56.53
N PHE A 13 -20.06 -13.18 -55.24
CA PHE A 13 -20.65 -11.95 -54.73
C PHE A 13 -19.54 -10.90 -54.53
N VAL A 14 -19.56 -9.83 -55.34
CA VAL A 14 -18.76 -8.61 -55.18
C VAL A 14 -19.71 -7.52 -54.71
N GLY A 15 -19.47 -6.97 -53.51
CA GLY A 15 -20.19 -5.80 -52.99
C GLY A 15 -19.45 -4.50 -53.33
N PRO A 16 -20.12 -3.43 -53.80
CA PRO A 16 -19.48 -2.16 -54.04
C PRO A 16 -19.49 -1.27 -52.79
N ALA A 17 -18.35 -0.64 -52.53
CA ALA A 17 -18.19 0.51 -51.66
C ALA A 17 -18.74 1.77 -52.36
N ALA A 18 -19.61 2.52 -51.69
CA ALA A 18 -20.08 3.82 -52.15
C ALA A 18 -19.36 4.93 -51.36
N GLY A 19 -18.56 5.72 -52.08
CA GLY A 19 -17.84 6.89 -51.57
C GLY A 19 -18.71 8.14 -51.50
N ALA A 20 -18.32 9.02 -50.59
CA ALA A 20 -18.88 10.36 -50.39
C ALA A 20 -18.57 11.31 -51.56
N LEU A 21 -19.53 12.17 -51.91
CA LEU A 21 -19.28 13.41 -52.65
C LEU A 21 -20.09 14.56 -52.04
N ALA A 22 -19.45 15.72 -52.07
CA ALA A 22 -19.77 16.98 -51.42
C ALA A 22 -21.07 17.65 -51.91
N GLN A 23 -21.69 18.44 -51.03
CA GLN A 23 -22.82 19.31 -51.34
C GLN A 23 -22.36 20.75 -51.56
N GLU A 24 -22.68 21.28 -52.74
CA GLU A 24 -22.40 22.62 -53.24
C GLU A 24 -23.43 23.65 -52.70
N PRO A 25 -23.08 24.95 -52.52
CA PRO A 25 -23.94 25.92 -51.86
C PRO A 25 -25.07 26.42 -52.78
N PRO A 26 -26.23 26.82 -52.21
CA PRO A 26 -27.34 27.34 -53.00
C PRO A 26 -27.09 28.77 -53.51
N PRO A 27 -27.64 29.14 -54.69
CA PRO A 27 -27.42 30.42 -55.33
C PRO A 27 -28.28 31.56 -54.75
N ALA A 28 -27.81 32.79 -54.93
CA ALA A 28 -28.46 34.02 -54.52
C ALA A 28 -29.80 34.24 -55.28
N ALA A 29 -30.87 34.45 -54.52
CA ALA A 29 -32.19 34.80 -55.06
C ALA A 29 -32.30 36.31 -55.31
N THR A 30 -32.62 36.66 -56.55
CA THR A 30 -33.00 37.99 -57.03
C THR A 30 -34.42 38.34 -56.56
N ALA A 31 -34.60 39.58 -56.10
CA ALA A 31 -35.90 40.15 -55.74
C ALA A 31 -36.70 40.58 -56.98
N PRO A 32 -38.04 40.47 -56.93
CA PRO A 32 -38.93 41.43 -57.56
C PRO A 32 -39.82 42.12 -56.52
N ALA A 33 -39.93 43.44 -56.67
CA ALA A 33 -40.85 44.32 -55.97
C ALA A 33 -42.27 44.22 -56.57
N ASP A 34 -43.29 44.16 -55.73
CA ASP A 34 -44.33 45.20 -55.60
C ASP A 34 -45.48 44.74 -54.68
N SER A 35 -45.66 45.44 -53.55
CA SER A 35 -46.92 45.55 -52.81
C SER A 35 -46.84 46.73 -51.82
N PRO A 36 -47.73 47.74 -51.90
CA PRO A 36 -47.76 48.89 -50.98
C PRO A 36 -48.38 48.53 -49.61
N PRO A 37 -48.17 49.38 -48.58
CA PRO A 37 -48.09 48.95 -47.18
C PRO A 37 -49.45 48.93 -46.45
N PRO A 38 -49.65 48.03 -45.47
CA PRO A 38 -50.61 48.24 -44.39
C PRO A 38 -50.01 49.12 -43.29
N GLY A 39 -50.83 50.01 -42.72
CA GLY A 39 -50.45 51.06 -41.77
C GLY A 39 -49.95 50.58 -40.39
N PRO A 40 -49.53 51.51 -39.52
CA PRO A 40 -48.81 51.18 -38.29
C PRO A 40 -49.70 50.46 -37.28
N LEU A 41 -49.27 49.27 -36.85
CA LEU A 41 -49.81 48.59 -35.67
C LEU A 41 -49.14 49.15 -34.39
N PRO A 42 -49.87 49.25 -33.27
CA PRO A 42 -49.35 49.76 -32.01
C PRO A 42 -48.29 48.82 -31.39
N PRO A 43 -47.35 49.34 -30.57
CA PRO A 43 -46.28 48.53 -29.99
C PRO A 43 -46.83 47.48 -29.03
N SER A 44 -46.38 46.23 -29.22
CA SER A 44 -46.64 45.11 -28.29
C SER A 44 -45.75 45.22 -27.04
N PRO A 45 -46.23 44.79 -25.86
CA PRO A 45 -45.43 44.79 -24.63
C PRO A 45 -44.28 43.77 -24.72
N PRO A 46 -43.17 43.95 -23.98
CA PRO A 46 -42.05 43.04 -24.01
C PRO A 46 -42.47 41.66 -23.49
N VAL A 47 -42.24 40.63 -24.30
CA VAL A 47 -42.39 39.23 -23.93
C VAL A 47 -41.39 38.92 -22.82
N ALA A 48 -41.89 38.47 -21.67
CA ALA A 48 -41.06 38.01 -20.56
C ALA A 48 -40.21 36.80 -21.01
N ALA A 49 -38.91 36.85 -20.69
CA ALA A 49 -37.97 35.79 -20.99
C ALA A 49 -38.40 34.45 -20.36
N ALA A 50 -38.36 33.38 -21.16
CA ALA A 50 -38.52 32.03 -20.66
C ALA A 50 -37.44 31.73 -19.60
N PRO A 51 -37.77 30.98 -18.52
CA PRO A 51 -36.77 30.63 -17.52
C PRO A 51 -35.71 29.76 -18.19
N ALA A 52 -34.45 30.18 -18.06
CA ALA A 52 -33.31 29.39 -18.47
C ALA A 52 -33.36 28.04 -17.73
N THR A 53 -33.44 26.94 -18.49
CA THR A 53 -33.13 25.61 -17.97
C THR A 53 -31.72 25.69 -17.39
N GLN A 54 -31.61 25.68 -16.06
CA GLN A 54 -30.32 25.56 -15.40
C GLN A 54 -29.74 24.22 -15.84
N GLY A 55 -28.74 24.28 -16.71
CA GLY A 55 -27.93 23.12 -17.02
C GLY A 55 -27.35 22.63 -15.70
N VAL A 56 -27.66 21.39 -15.34
CA VAL A 56 -26.92 20.72 -14.27
C VAL A 56 -25.53 20.52 -14.82
N GLU A 57 -24.65 21.46 -14.50
CA GLU A 57 -23.23 21.35 -14.78
C GLU A 57 -22.71 20.23 -13.88
N VAL A 58 -22.51 19.04 -14.46
CA VAL A 58 -21.85 17.93 -13.78
C VAL A 58 -20.37 18.31 -13.71
N GLU A 59 -20.02 19.13 -12.74
CA GLU A 59 -18.63 19.33 -12.36
C GLU A 59 -18.12 17.96 -11.90
N ALA A 60 -17.20 17.39 -12.69
CA ALA A 60 -16.63 16.09 -12.39
C ALA A 60 -15.96 16.19 -11.02
N LEU A 61 -16.55 15.51 -10.01
CA LEU A 61 -15.98 15.45 -8.67
C LEU A 61 -14.51 15.03 -8.81
N ALA A 62 -13.61 15.84 -8.26
CA ALA A 62 -12.20 15.51 -8.21
C ALA A 62 -12.05 14.10 -7.62
N ALA A 63 -11.22 13.26 -8.27
CA ALA A 63 -10.97 11.92 -7.78
C ALA A 63 -10.53 12.01 -6.31
N PRO A 64 -11.08 11.15 -5.42
CA PRO A 64 -10.68 11.14 -4.03
C PRO A 64 -9.16 10.92 -3.94
N ASP A 65 -8.51 11.62 -3.01
CA ASP A 65 -7.08 11.43 -2.79
C ASP A 65 -6.80 9.99 -2.31
N ALA A 66 -5.55 9.55 -2.50
CA ALA A 66 -5.12 8.18 -2.24
C ALA A 66 -5.32 7.69 -0.79
N PHE A 67 -5.57 8.61 0.16
CA PHE A 67 -5.68 8.34 1.59
C PHE A 67 -7.10 8.44 2.12
N THR A 68 -8.02 9.10 1.41
CA THR A 68 -9.42 9.28 1.86
C THR A 68 -10.17 7.96 2.00
N THR A 69 -9.93 6.99 1.11
CA THR A 69 -10.60 5.68 1.19
C THR A 69 -10.05 4.87 2.36
N ALA A 70 -10.91 4.49 3.31
CA ALA A 70 -10.53 3.62 4.43
C ALA A 70 -10.44 2.15 4.00
N GLY A 71 -9.41 1.46 4.48
CA GLY A 71 -9.29 0.00 4.39
C GLY A 71 -10.02 -0.72 5.53
N ARG A 72 -10.02 -0.14 6.73
CA ARG A 72 -10.79 -0.57 7.91
C ARG A 72 -10.89 0.56 8.93
N ASP A 73 -11.68 0.34 9.98
CA ASP A 73 -11.64 1.21 11.15
C ASP A 73 -10.37 0.92 11.98
N THR A 74 -9.67 1.99 12.36
CA THR A 74 -8.38 1.97 13.06
C THR A 74 -8.41 2.81 14.34
N GLY A 75 -9.51 3.54 14.57
CA GLY A 75 -9.64 4.54 15.63
C GLY A 75 -8.75 5.77 15.47
N LEU A 76 -8.03 5.94 14.35
CA LEU A 76 -7.23 7.14 14.09
C LEU A 76 -8.10 8.28 13.53
N PRO A 77 -7.81 9.55 13.89
CA PRO A 77 -8.66 10.68 13.53
C PRO A 77 -8.54 11.04 12.05
N ALA A 78 -9.57 11.71 11.50
CA ALA A 78 -9.53 12.27 10.15
C ALA A 78 -8.44 13.34 9.95
N THR A 79 -7.81 13.82 11.02
CA THR A 79 -6.68 14.75 10.98
C THR A 79 -5.32 14.09 10.84
N LEU A 80 -5.25 12.75 10.72
CA LEU A 80 -4.01 11.97 10.66
C LEU A 80 -2.96 12.57 9.71
N TRP A 81 -3.35 12.86 8.46
CA TRP A 81 -2.42 13.33 7.42
C TRP A 81 -2.26 14.86 7.36
N ARG A 82 -2.87 15.60 8.30
CA ARG A 82 -2.81 17.07 8.32
C ARG A 82 -1.35 17.53 8.48
N GLY A 83 -0.86 18.25 7.49
CA GLY A 83 0.51 18.80 7.49
C GLY A 83 1.61 17.79 7.21
N ALA A 84 1.26 16.53 6.89
CA ALA A 84 2.23 15.53 6.45
C ALA A 84 2.79 15.88 5.06
N SER A 85 4.03 15.44 4.82
CA SER A 85 4.77 15.65 3.58
C SER A 85 4.47 14.54 2.59
N LEU A 86 3.94 14.93 1.42
CA LEU A 86 3.70 13.99 0.31
C LEU A 86 5.00 13.27 -0.10
N LYS A 87 6.12 14.00 -0.09
CA LYS A 87 7.43 13.45 -0.45
C LYS A 87 7.89 12.39 0.55
N THR A 88 7.69 12.63 1.85
CA THR A 88 8.00 11.63 2.90
C THR A 88 7.19 10.36 2.65
N VAL A 89 5.88 10.50 2.38
CA VAL A 89 5.01 9.35 2.09
C VAL A 89 5.47 8.59 0.84
N GLN A 90 5.78 9.29 -0.25
CA GLN A 90 6.30 8.69 -1.49
C GLN A 90 7.61 7.93 -1.28
N THR A 91 8.49 8.44 -0.42
CA THR A 91 9.75 7.76 -0.07
C THR A 91 9.52 6.50 0.76
N VAL A 92 8.59 6.55 1.71
CA VAL A 92 8.44 5.49 2.72
C VAL A 92 7.55 4.34 2.26
N LEU A 93 6.51 4.59 1.46
CA LEU A 93 5.61 3.51 0.99
C LEU A 93 6.35 2.34 0.30
N PRO A 94 7.29 2.57 -0.64
CA PRO A 94 8.05 1.48 -1.24
C PRO A 94 8.95 0.74 -0.23
N LEU A 95 9.51 1.45 0.75
CA LEU A 95 10.37 0.85 1.78
C LEU A 95 9.56 -0.08 2.70
N VAL A 96 8.37 0.35 3.11
CA VAL A 96 7.41 -0.45 3.89
C VAL A 96 6.92 -1.65 3.07
N ALA A 97 6.73 -1.51 1.76
CA ALA A 97 6.33 -2.64 0.91
C ALA A 97 7.43 -3.69 0.71
N ALA A 98 8.70 -3.28 0.71
CA ALA A 98 9.80 -4.13 0.26
C ALA A 98 10.12 -5.28 1.21
N LYS A 99 9.97 -5.08 2.52
CA LYS A 99 10.40 -6.05 3.54
C LYS A 99 9.42 -6.09 4.72
N PRO A 100 9.30 -7.26 5.39
CA PRO A 100 8.60 -7.34 6.67
C PRO A 100 9.26 -6.39 7.68
N LEU A 101 8.47 -5.57 8.36
CA LEU A 101 8.92 -4.75 9.48
C LEU A 101 8.92 -5.56 10.78
N SER A 102 9.50 -4.99 11.86
CA SER A 102 9.33 -5.56 13.19
C SER A 102 7.85 -5.57 13.59
N PRO A 103 7.41 -6.46 14.51
CA PRO A 103 6.01 -6.53 14.93
C PRO A 103 5.36 -5.17 15.27
N ALA A 104 6.03 -4.31 16.04
CA ALA A 104 5.53 -2.99 16.40
C ALA A 104 5.44 -2.05 15.18
N ALA A 105 6.46 -2.03 14.33
CA ALA A 105 6.49 -1.19 13.13
C ALA A 105 5.48 -1.65 12.07
N ALA A 106 5.27 -2.97 11.92
CA ALA A 106 4.27 -3.53 11.04
C ALA A 106 2.85 -3.18 11.53
N ALA A 107 2.60 -3.22 12.84
CA ALA A 107 1.32 -2.80 13.43
C ALA A 107 1.05 -1.31 13.15
N LEU A 108 2.02 -0.43 13.39
CA LEU A 108 1.93 1.00 13.07
C LEU A 108 1.65 1.22 11.58
N ALA A 109 2.41 0.56 10.69
CA ALA A 109 2.23 0.68 9.24
C ALA A 109 0.82 0.28 8.83
N ARG A 110 0.32 -0.87 9.28
CA ARG A 110 -1.05 -1.32 8.97
C ARG A 110 -2.09 -0.33 9.50
N ARG A 111 -1.96 0.13 10.74
CA ARG A 111 -2.92 1.03 11.36
C ARG A 111 -2.97 2.39 10.66
N VAL A 112 -1.82 3.02 10.42
CA VAL A 112 -1.72 4.32 9.73
C VAL A 112 -2.18 4.20 8.28
N LEU A 113 -1.68 3.21 7.54
CA LEU A 113 -1.99 3.07 6.13
C LEU A 113 -3.41 2.57 5.87
N ALA A 114 -4.07 1.86 6.79
CA ALA A 114 -5.46 1.45 6.60
C ALA A 114 -6.49 2.55 6.92
N THR A 115 -6.07 3.63 7.57
CA THR A 115 -6.95 4.74 7.98
C THR A 115 -7.40 5.57 6.78
N GLY A 116 -8.71 5.81 6.66
CA GLY A 116 -9.27 6.75 5.69
C GLY A 116 -9.26 8.18 6.25
N ALA A 117 -8.49 9.07 5.65
CA ALA A 117 -8.42 10.48 6.04
C ALA A 117 -7.93 11.35 4.87
N PRO A 118 -8.32 12.64 4.77
CA PRO A 118 -7.83 13.54 3.73
C PRO A 118 -6.31 13.59 3.72
N GLY A 119 -5.69 13.15 2.62
CA GLY A 119 -4.25 12.95 2.53
C GLY A 119 -3.41 14.22 2.52
N PRO A 120 -2.07 14.08 2.44
CA PRO A 120 -1.16 15.19 2.22
C PRO A 120 -1.56 16.01 0.97
N LYS A 121 -1.26 17.31 0.98
CA LYS A 121 -1.49 18.17 -0.20
C LYS A 121 -0.80 17.56 -1.43
N GLY A 122 -1.56 17.38 -2.52
CA GLY A 122 -1.07 16.75 -3.75
C GLY A 122 -1.21 15.21 -3.80
N GLY A 123 -1.86 14.59 -2.82
CA GLY A 123 -2.07 13.13 -2.74
C GLY A 123 -3.08 12.52 -3.72
N ASN A 124 -3.40 13.20 -4.83
CA ASN A 124 -4.45 12.79 -5.78
C ASN A 124 -3.94 11.85 -6.87
N ASP A 125 -2.68 11.43 -6.80
CA ASP A 125 -2.06 10.52 -7.76
C ASP A 125 -2.56 9.07 -7.54
N PRO A 126 -3.22 8.43 -8.52
CA PRO A 126 -3.66 7.04 -8.42
C PRO A 126 -2.52 6.05 -8.12
N ALA A 127 -1.28 6.35 -8.55
CA ALA A 127 -0.13 5.50 -8.25
C ALA A 127 0.15 5.42 -6.74
N LEU A 128 -0.18 6.47 -5.97
CA LEU A 128 -0.07 6.45 -4.52
C LEU A 128 -1.07 5.49 -3.88
N THR A 129 -2.28 5.35 -4.44
CA THR A 129 -3.26 4.36 -3.97
C THR A 129 -2.70 2.96 -4.16
N GLY A 130 -2.09 2.68 -5.31
CA GLY A 130 -1.38 1.43 -5.58
C GLY A 130 -0.24 1.18 -4.59
N ALA A 131 0.63 2.18 -4.37
CA ALA A 131 1.74 2.08 -3.43
C ALA A 131 1.28 1.84 -1.98
N ARG A 132 0.21 2.52 -1.55
CA ARG A 132 -0.42 2.34 -0.23
C ARG A 132 -0.97 0.92 -0.06
N ALA A 133 -1.68 0.41 -1.07
CA ALA A 133 -2.22 -0.93 -1.05
C ALA A 133 -1.10 -2.00 -1.05
N ILE A 134 -0.06 -1.84 -1.88
CA ILE A 134 1.11 -2.73 -1.90
C ILE A 134 1.85 -2.73 -0.55
N ALA A 135 1.99 -1.58 0.11
CA ALA A 135 2.57 -1.50 1.45
C ALA A 135 1.73 -2.27 2.49
N LEU A 136 0.40 -2.15 2.44
CA LEU A 136 -0.51 -2.93 3.28
C LEU A 136 -0.39 -4.44 3.02
N LEU A 137 -0.33 -4.86 1.74
CA LEU A 137 -0.09 -6.26 1.37
C LEU A 137 1.23 -6.77 1.94
N GLY A 138 2.32 -6.01 1.75
CA GLY A 138 3.66 -6.36 2.25
C GLY A 138 3.72 -6.54 3.77
N GLN A 139 2.88 -5.81 4.52
CA GLN A 139 2.75 -5.92 5.98
C GLN A 139 1.65 -6.89 6.44
N GLY A 140 1.03 -7.63 5.51
CA GLY A 140 0.04 -8.68 5.81
C GLY A 140 -1.39 -8.20 6.03
N ASP A 141 -1.75 -6.97 5.67
CA ASP A 141 -3.14 -6.47 5.75
C ASP A 141 -3.85 -6.57 4.39
N ALA A 142 -4.01 -7.80 3.90
CA ALA A 142 -4.65 -8.06 2.61
C ALA A 142 -6.11 -7.58 2.55
N LYS A 143 -6.82 -7.63 3.67
CA LYS A 143 -8.22 -7.18 3.77
C LYS A 143 -8.34 -5.67 3.62
N ALA A 144 -7.51 -4.89 4.34
CA ALA A 144 -7.53 -3.44 4.19
C ALA A 144 -7.12 -3.00 2.77
N ALA A 145 -6.10 -3.65 2.19
CA ALA A 145 -5.69 -3.39 0.80
C ALA A 145 -6.85 -3.66 -0.18
N ALA A 146 -7.51 -4.82 -0.09
CA ALA A 146 -8.63 -5.17 -0.93
C ALA A 146 -9.80 -4.17 -0.81
N ALA A 147 -10.10 -3.70 0.40
CA ALA A 147 -11.14 -2.72 0.66
C ALA A 147 -10.85 -1.34 0.03
N ILE A 148 -9.57 -0.93 0.01
CA ILE A 148 -9.13 0.30 -0.68
C ILE A 148 -9.25 0.11 -2.19
N LEU A 149 -8.70 -0.99 -2.71
CA LEU A 149 -8.65 -1.28 -4.15
C LEU A 149 -10.03 -1.46 -4.77
N ALA A 150 -11.01 -1.98 -4.03
CA ALA A 150 -12.39 -2.14 -4.49
C ALA A 150 -13.09 -0.80 -4.81
N ARG A 151 -12.56 0.33 -4.31
CA ARG A 151 -13.14 1.67 -4.52
C ARG A 151 -12.20 2.60 -5.31
N ALA A 152 -11.06 2.10 -5.75
CA ALA A 152 -10.07 2.88 -6.47
C ALA A 152 -10.45 3.02 -7.95
N PRO A 153 -10.65 4.24 -8.48
CA PRO A 153 -10.89 4.43 -9.90
C PRO A 153 -9.60 4.29 -10.71
N GLY A 154 -9.72 3.92 -12.00
CA GLY A 154 -8.60 3.97 -12.96
C GLY A 154 -7.58 2.84 -12.84
N VAL A 155 -7.97 1.69 -12.28
CA VAL A 155 -7.12 0.48 -12.20
C VAL A 155 -6.56 0.09 -13.58
N ASP A 156 -7.34 0.23 -14.64
CA ASP A 156 -6.97 -0.09 -16.03
C ASP A 156 -5.92 0.85 -16.66
N ARG A 157 -5.71 2.03 -16.07
CA ARG A 157 -4.85 3.10 -16.62
C ARG A 157 -3.59 3.37 -15.82
N THR A 158 -3.51 2.85 -14.59
CA THR A 158 -2.40 3.09 -13.67
C THR A 158 -1.71 1.77 -13.32
N PRO A 159 -0.53 1.46 -13.89
CA PRO A 159 0.16 0.19 -13.70
C PRO A 159 0.42 -0.18 -12.23
N GLU A 160 0.75 0.79 -11.38
CA GLU A 160 1.01 0.56 -9.95
C GLU A 160 -0.26 0.15 -9.20
N LEU A 161 -1.38 0.79 -9.54
CA LEU A 161 -2.70 0.46 -8.97
C LEU A 161 -3.21 -0.89 -9.49
N ALA A 162 -3.04 -1.14 -10.79
CA ALA A 162 -3.33 -2.44 -11.40
C ALA A 162 -2.55 -3.56 -10.72
N ARG A 163 -1.26 -3.34 -10.47
CA ARG A 163 -0.40 -4.34 -9.83
C ARG A 163 -0.90 -4.65 -8.42
N ALA A 164 -1.26 -3.64 -7.65
CA ALA A 164 -1.87 -3.83 -6.34
C ALA A 164 -3.18 -4.62 -6.40
N ALA A 165 -4.05 -4.33 -7.37
CA ALA A 165 -5.30 -5.05 -7.59
C ALA A 165 -5.08 -6.52 -7.97
N ALA A 166 -4.13 -6.80 -8.85
CA ALA A 166 -3.78 -8.15 -9.27
C ALA A 166 -3.16 -8.96 -8.12
N GLU A 167 -2.18 -8.42 -7.39
CA GLU A 167 -1.60 -9.09 -6.22
C GLU A 167 -2.65 -9.37 -5.13
N SER A 168 -3.52 -8.39 -4.86
CA SER A 168 -4.64 -8.59 -3.92
C SER A 168 -5.58 -9.71 -4.36
N ALA A 169 -5.85 -9.84 -5.67
CA ALA A 169 -6.70 -10.90 -6.21
C ALA A 169 -6.03 -12.27 -6.13
N LEU A 170 -4.75 -12.38 -6.49
CA LEU A 170 -3.96 -13.61 -6.38
C LEU A 170 -3.89 -14.10 -4.93
N LEU A 171 -3.68 -13.19 -3.98
CA LEU A 171 -3.69 -13.52 -2.54
C LEU A 171 -5.06 -13.96 -2.05
N ALA A 172 -6.15 -13.45 -2.64
CA ALA A 172 -7.50 -13.90 -2.36
C ALA A 172 -7.88 -15.23 -3.04
N GLY A 173 -7.00 -15.81 -3.87
CA GLY A 173 -7.30 -16.97 -4.70
C GLY A 173 -8.25 -16.68 -5.86
N ASP A 174 -8.47 -15.40 -6.20
CA ASP A 174 -9.33 -14.94 -7.29
C ASP A 174 -8.49 -14.74 -8.56
N ASP A 175 -8.06 -15.86 -9.15
CA ASP A 175 -7.26 -15.88 -10.38
C ASP A 175 -8.00 -15.19 -11.54
N ALA A 176 -9.32 -15.34 -11.61
CA ALA A 176 -10.16 -14.73 -12.64
C ALA A 176 -10.06 -13.20 -12.59
N ARG A 177 -10.17 -12.60 -11.40
CA ARG A 177 -9.98 -11.16 -11.23
C ARG A 177 -8.55 -10.72 -11.51
N ALA A 178 -7.55 -11.47 -11.09
CA ALA A 178 -6.15 -11.14 -11.38
C ALA A 178 -5.89 -11.09 -12.89
N CYS A 179 -6.42 -12.06 -13.63
CA CYS A 179 -6.30 -12.11 -15.09
C CYS A 179 -7.11 -11.02 -15.79
N ALA A 180 -8.32 -10.71 -15.33
CA ALA A 180 -9.10 -9.59 -15.86
C ALA A 180 -8.37 -8.25 -15.69
N VAL A 181 -7.71 -8.02 -14.55
CA VAL A 181 -6.87 -6.83 -14.34
C VAL A 181 -5.72 -6.80 -15.35
N ALA A 182 -5.00 -7.91 -15.52
CA ALA A 182 -3.89 -8.00 -16.47
C ALA A 182 -4.31 -7.76 -17.93
N GLU A 183 -5.50 -8.22 -18.33
CA GLU A 183 -6.06 -8.02 -19.67
C GLU A 183 -6.53 -6.58 -19.90
N SER A 184 -7.15 -5.96 -18.89
CA SER A 184 -7.69 -4.60 -18.98
C SER A 184 -6.63 -3.50 -18.98
N LEU A 185 -5.41 -3.79 -18.53
CA LEU A 185 -4.35 -2.80 -18.40
C LEU A 185 -3.98 -2.19 -19.75
N THR A 186 -3.96 -0.86 -19.83
CA THR A 186 -3.75 -0.12 -21.09
C THR A 186 -2.32 0.40 -21.29
N SER A 187 -1.53 0.57 -20.22
CA SER A 187 -0.16 1.07 -20.23
C SER A 187 0.77 0.18 -19.39
N GLY A 188 2.09 0.21 -19.63
CA GLY A 188 3.09 -0.55 -18.83
C GLY A 188 2.98 -2.08 -18.92
N ARG A 189 2.28 -2.62 -19.91
CA ARG A 189 2.05 -4.08 -20.08
C ARG A 189 3.32 -4.89 -20.38
N ASP A 190 4.39 -4.23 -20.77
CA ASP A 190 5.69 -4.81 -21.11
C ASP A 190 6.62 -4.97 -19.90
N ASP A 191 6.22 -4.48 -18.71
CA ASP A 191 6.96 -4.77 -17.50
C ASP A 191 6.95 -6.28 -17.19
N VAL A 192 8.07 -6.77 -16.67
CA VAL A 192 8.28 -8.19 -16.38
C VAL A 192 7.18 -8.80 -15.51
N TYR A 193 6.65 -8.04 -14.53
CA TYR A 193 5.55 -8.49 -13.69
C TYR A 193 4.32 -8.87 -14.52
N TRP A 194 3.93 -8.01 -15.45
CA TRP A 194 2.75 -8.22 -16.30
C TRP A 194 2.95 -9.33 -17.32
N LEU A 195 4.16 -9.49 -17.84
CA LEU A 195 4.48 -10.63 -18.70
C LEU A 195 4.35 -11.95 -17.95
N ARG A 196 4.86 -12.03 -16.72
CA ARG A 196 4.75 -13.24 -15.89
C ARG A 196 3.31 -13.57 -15.53
N LEU A 197 2.53 -12.57 -15.11
CA LEU A 197 1.10 -12.75 -14.81
C LEU A 197 0.31 -13.16 -16.06
N ARG A 198 0.59 -12.55 -17.23
CA ARG A 198 -0.06 -12.91 -18.49
C ARG A 198 0.25 -14.35 -18.91
N ALA A 199 1.50 -14.79 -18.79
CA ALA A 199 1.87 -16.17 -19.07
C ALA A 199 1.08 -17.14 -18.18
N TYR A 200 0.98 -16.85 -16.87
CA TYR A 200 0.14 -17.62 -15.95
C TYR A 200 -1.34 -17.66 -16.38
N CYS A 201 -1.92 -16.50 -16.67
CA CYS A 201 -3.31 -16.36 -17.10
C CYS A 201 -3.62 -17.11 -18.40
N GLN A 202 -2.72 -17.05 -19.39
CA GLN A 202 -2.84 -17.81 -20.63
C GLN A 202 -2.78 -19.32 -20.37
N ALA A 203 -1.91 -19.78 -19.46
CA ALA A 203 -1.79 -21.20 -19.13
C ALA A 203 -3.04 -21.74 -18.42
N ILE A 204 -3.58 -21.02 -17.42
CA ILE A 204 -4.82 -21.45 -16.75
C ILE A 204 -6.06 -21.28 -17.63
N GLY A 205 -6.00 -20.36 -18.60
CA GLY A 205 -7.04 -20.15 -19.61
C GLY A 205 -7.05 -21.19 -20.74
N GLY A 206 -6.14 -22.16 -20.75
CA GLY A 206 -6.08 -23.21 -21.77
C GLY A 206 -5.37 -22.81 -23.07
N HIS A 207 -4.48 -21.82 -23.03
CA HIS A 207 -3.72 -21.32 -24.18
C HIS A 207 -2.20 -21.57 -24.00
N PRO A 208 -1.72 -22.83 -23.94
CA PRO A 208 -0.33 -23.14 -23.58
C PRO A 208 0.70 -22.60 -24.57
N ASP A 209 0.40 -22.58 -25.87
CA ASP A 209 1.34 -22.07 -26.89
C ASP A 209 1.56 -20.55 -26.75
N GLN A 210 0.50 -19.79 -26.47
CA GLN A 210 0.59 -18.36 -26.19
C GLN A 210 1.33 -18.11 -24.88
N ALA A 211 1.02 -18.92 -23.86
CA ALA A 211 1.66 -18.85 -22.56
C ALA A 211 3.17 -19.12 -22.63
N GLN A 212 3.59 -20.08 -23.46
CA GLN A 212 5.01 -20.40 -23.69
C GLN A 212 5.76 -19.21 -24.30
N LEU A 213 5.21 -18.56 -25.34
CA LEU A 213 5.83 -17.38 -25.95
C LEU A 213 5.95 -16.21 -24.96
N THR A 214 4.90 -15.94 -24.18
CA THR A 214 4.92 -14.89 -23.17
C THR A 214 5.90 -15.21 -22.04
N PHE A 215 5.98 -16.48 -21.63
CA PHE A 215 6.95 -16.97 -20.66
C PHE A 215 8.38 -16.77 -21.13
N ASP A 216 8.69 -17.13 -22.36
CA ASP A 216 10.03 -16.97 -22.94
C ASP A 216 10.44 -15.49 -23.01
N LEU A 217 9.50 -14.60 -23.36
CA LEU A 217 9.72 -13.15 -23.33
C LEU A 217 10.00 -12.65 -21.90
N ALA A 218 9.20 -13.07 -20.91
CA ALA A 218 9.41 -12.69 -19.51
C ALA A 218 10.78 -13.13 -18.98
N GLN A 219 11.22 -14.34 -19.35
CA GLN A 219 12.51 -14.90 -18.98
C GLN A 219 13.68 -14.22 -19.67
N ALA A 220 13.50 -13.76 -20.91
CA ALA A 220 14.48 -12.96 -21.63
C ALA A 220 14.69 -11.58 -20.99
N GLN A 221 13.61 -10.95 -20.49
CA GLN A 221 13.68 -9.64 -19.84
C GLN A 221 14.32 -9.70 -18.44
N ALA A 222 13.88 -10.64 -17.59
CA ALA A 222 14.54 -10.92 -16.32
C ALA A 222 14.32 -12.35 -15.86
N LYS A 223 15.43 -13.07 -15.65
CA LYS A 223 15.42 -14.44 -15.15
C LYS A 223 14.93 -14.50 -13.70
N ASP A 224 13.94 -15.35 -13.43
CA ASP A 224 13.58 -15.78 -12.08
C ASP A 224 13.53 -17.32 -12.05
N PRO A 225 14.50 -18.01 -11.42
CA PRO A 225 14.56 -19.47 -11.40
C PRO A 225 13.34 -20.14 -10.77
N ILE A 226 12.71 -19.49 -9.78
CA ILE A 226 11.56 -20.06 -9.09
C ILE A 226 10.32 -19.95 -9.97
N PHE A 227 10.08 -18.77 -10.56
CA PHE A 227 9.01 -18.60 -11.54
C PHE A 227 9.20 -19.55 -12.74
N ALA A 228 10.42 -19.64 -13.27
CA ALA A 228 10.75 -20.54 -14.38
C ALA A 228 10.36 -21.99 -14.08
N ARG A 229 10.82 -22.52 -12.94
CA ARG A 229 10.56 -23.89 -12.51
C ARG A 229 9.06 -24.20 -12.39
N LEU A 230 8.31 -23.31 -11.73
CA LEU A 230 6.86 -23.49 -11.53
C LEU A 230 6.09 -23.35 -12.85
N MET A 231 6.40 -22.32 -13.64
CA MET A 231 5.71 -22.05 -14.89
C MET A 231 6.00 -23.13 -15.95
N THR A 232 7.23 -23.63 -16.06
CA THR A 232 7.55 -24.74 -16.96
C THR A 232 6.76 -26.00 -16.61
N ALA A 233 6.62 -26.34 -15.32
CA ALA A 233 5.77 -27.46 -14.92
C ALA A 233 4.28 -27.21 -15.22
N LYS A 234 3.81 -25.97 -15.07
CA LYS A 234 2.44 -25.59 -15.43
C LYS A 234 2.17 -25.76 -16.92
N LEU A 235 3.11 -25.33 -17.78
CA LEU A 235 3.00 -25.43 -19.24
C LEU A 235 3.12 -26.88 -19.73
N ALA A 236 3.97 -27.69 -19.09
CA ALA A 236 4.11 -29.11 -19.42
C ALA A 236 2.86 -29.93 -19.06
N GLY A 237 2.04 -29.47 -18.10
CA GLY A 237 0.85 -30.18 -17.62
C GLY A 237 1.15 -31.47 -16.84
N ALA A 238 2.42 -31.83 -16.68
CA ALA A 238 2.89 -33.01 -15.99
C ALA A 238 4.29 -32.77 -15.39
N GLY A 239 4.63 -33.56 -14.36
CA GLY A 239 5.92 -33.51 -13.68
C GLY A 239 5.84 -32.97 -12.25
N ASN A 240 6.92 -33.13 -11.49
CA ASN A 240 7.06 -32.60 -10.14
C ASN A 240 8.04 -31.42 -10.17
N PRO A 241 7.57 -30.16 -10.07
CA PRO A 241 8.45 -29.00 -10.04
C PRO A 241 9.28 -28.92 -8.75
N GLY A 242 9.06 -29.80 -7.76
CA GLY A 242 9.68 -29.74 -6.44
C GLY A 242 8.85 -28.90 -5.47
N ALA A 243 9.51 -28.24 -4.52
CA ALA A 243 8.85 -27.52 -3.44
C ALA A 243 8.01 -26.31 -3.93
N ALA A 244 6.92 -26.04 -3.20
CA ALA A 244 6.11 -24.84 -3.38
C ALA A 244 6.93 -23.56 -3.13
N SER A 245 6.46 -22.44 -3.69
CA SER A 245 6.97 -21.10 -3.39
C SER A 245 5.83 -20.21 -2.94
N LEU A 246 6.04 -19.46 -1.86
CA LEU A 246 5.05 -18.55 -1.27
C LEU A 246 5.65 -17.13 -1.10
N ARG A 247 6.54 -16.73 -2.03
CA ARG A 247 7.26 -15.44 -1.96
C ARG A 247 6.34 -14.24 -2.27
N ASN A 248 5.37 -14.41 -3.15
CA ASN A 248 4.43 -13.39 -3.63
C ASN A 248 3.12 -14.05 -4.10
N GLY A 249 2.12 -13.26 -4.54
CA GLY A 249 0.82 -13.77 -4.96
C GLY A 249 0.90 -14.70 -6.17
N LEU A 250 1.75 -14.41 -7.15
CA LEU A 250 1.89 -15.23 -8.37
C LEU A 250 2.52 -16.59 -8.08
N ASP A 251 3.58 -16.63 -7.26
CA ASP A 251 4.21 -17.86 -6.81
C ASP A 251 3.24 -18.73 -6.01
N TYR A 252 2.41 -18.11 -5.16
CA TYR A 252 1.34 -18.77 -4.43
C TYR A 252 0.30 -19.37 -5.39
N ALA A 253 -0.24 -18.59 -6.33
CA ALA A 253 -1.23 -19.04 -7.30
C ALA A 253 -0.70 -20.18 -8.18
N LEU A 254 0.54 -20.07 -8.67
CA LEU A 254 1.21 -21.16 -9.40
C LEU A 254 1.32 -22.42 -8.56
N SER A 255 1.85 -22.32 -7.33
CA SER A 255 2.04 -23.46 -6.42
C SER A 255 0.72 -24.14 -6.09
N HIS A 256 -0.32 -23.35 -5.81
CA HIS A 256 -1.67 -23.83 -5.55
C HIS A 256 -2.26 -24.52 -6.79
N SER A 257 -2.13 -23.91 -7.98
CA SER A 257 -2.65 -24.47 -9.24
C SER A 257 -1.94 -25.76 -9.70
N LEU A 258 -0.76 -26.03 -9.15
CA LEU A 258 0.04 -27.24 -9.37
C LEU A 258 -0.22 -28.32 -8.30
N GLY A 259 -1.07 -28.04 -7.30
CA GLY A 259 -1.36 -28.97 -6.20
C GLY A 259 -0.15 -29.25 -5.30
N LEU A 260 0.78 -28.30 -5.18
CA LEU A 260 1.96 -28.47 -4.33
C LEU A 260 1.61 -28.32 -2.85
N ASP A 261 2.37 -28.99 -1.98
CA ASP A 261 2.24 -28.84 -0.53
C ASP A 261 2.75 -27.47 -0.06
N LEU A 262 1.81 -26.58 0.24
CA LEU A 262 2.08 -25.21 0.68
C LEU A 262 2.56 -25.14 2.13
N THR A 263 2.36 -26.18 2.94
CA THR A 263 2.68 -26.17 4.38
C THR A 263 4.19 -26.19 4.65
N THR A 264 4.97 -26.64 3.68
CA THR A 264 6.43 -26.76 3.76
C THR A 264 7.17 -25.51 3.33
N ALA A 265 6.50 -24.60 2.62
CA ALA A 265 7.10 -23.40 2.07
C ALA A 265 7.03 -22.23 3.05
N LYS A 266 8.13 -21.48 3.15
CA LYS A 266 8.13 -20.23 3.91
C LYS A 266 7.30 -19.17 3.18
N ALA A 267 6.16 -18.80 3.76
CA ALA A 267 5.31 -17.73 3.25
C ALA A 267 5.90 -16.35 3.52
N SER A 268 5.76 -15.44 2.55
CA SER A 268 5.89 -14.02 2.81
C SER A 268 4.75 -13.55 3.74
N PRO A 269 4.88 -12.41 4.44
CA PRO A 269 3.81 -11.94 5.32
C PRO A 269 2.45 -11.79 4.60
N ALA A 270 2.47 -11.31 3.35
CA ALA A 270 1.27 -11.17 2.53
C ALA A 270 0.56 -12.51 2.31
N VAL A 271 1.32 -13.54 1.92
CA VAL A 271 0.79 -14.88 1.65
C VAL A 271 0.39 -15.60 2.95
N ALA A 272 1.18 -15.44 4.02
CA ALA A 272 0.85 -16.01 5.33
C ALA A 272 -0.48 -15.45 5.86
N ALA A 273 -0.68 -14.14 5.73
CA ALA A 273 -1.93 -13.48 6.11
C ALA A 273 -3.11 -14.02 5.29
N ALA A 274 -2.96 -14.13 3.96
CA ALA A 274 -3.96 -14.69 3.08
C ALA A 274 -4.35 -16.13 3.46
N LEU A 275 -3.36 -17.00 3.68
CA LEU A 275 -3.56 -18.40 4.06
C LEU A 275 -4.27 -18.57 5.42
N SER A 276 -4.01 -17.66 6.36
CA SER A 276 -4.64 -17.70 7.69
C SER A 276 -6.13 -17.34 7.68
N GLY A 277 -6.60 -16.65 6.62
CA GLY A 277 -7.95 -16.07 6.57
C GLY A 277 -8.24 -14.98 7.61
N GLY A 278 -7.29 -14.71 8.52
CA GLY A 278 -7.38 -13.74 9.60
C GLY A 278 -7.22 -12.31 9.12
N GLY A 279 -7.69 -11.35 9.94
CA GLY A 279 -7.14 -10.01 9.89
C GLY A 279 -5.69 -10.01 10.42
N PRO A 280 -4.90 -8.96 10.19
CA PRO A 280 -3.58 -8.88 10.78
C PRO A 280 -3.66 -8.99 12.31
N ALA A 281 -2.90 -9.92 12.89
CA ALA A 281 -2.83 -10.05 14.34
C ALA A 281 -2.09 -8.85 14.95
N GLU A 282 -2.60 -8.35 16.07
CA GLU A 282 -1.88 -7.38 16.91
C GLU A 282 -0.63 -8.06 17.50
N PRO A 283 0.48 -7.31 17.69
CA PRO A 283 1.69 -7.87 18.24
C PRO A 283 1.48 -8.27 19.70
N THR A 284 1.87 -9.49 20.04
CA THR A 284 1.88 -9.99 21.43
C THR A 284 3.31 -10.02 21.95
N PHE A 285 3.53 -9.47 23.14
CA PHE A 285 4.84 -9.37 23.77
C PHE A 285 4.93 -10.32 24.97
N ASP A 286 5.76 -11.36 24.88
CA ASP A 286 5.97 -12.31 25.98
C ASP A 286 6.98 -11.78 27.00
N LEU A 287 6.45 -11.11 28.02
CA LEU A 287 7.24 -10.47 29.08
C LEU A 287 7.76 -11.46 30.13
N ALA A 288 7.29 -12.72 30.14
CA ALA A 288 7.67 -13.69 31.16
C ALA A 288 9.15 -14.11 31.06
N SER A 289 9.75 -13.93 29.88
CA SER A 289 11.16 -14.26 29.60
C SER A 289 12.14 -13.12 29.91
N LEU A 290 11.68 -11.99 30.45
CA LEU A 290 12.52 -10.84 30.70
C LEU A 290 13.42 -11.03 31.94
N PRO A 291 14.69 -10.57 31.88
CA PRO A 291 15.55 -10.47 33.04
C PRO A 291 14.90 -9.66 34.19
N PRO A 292 15.15 -10.03 35.47
CA PRO A 292 14.52 -9.39 36.62
C PRO A 292 14.88 -7.91 36.76
N ASP A 293 16.03 -7.48 36.20
CA ASP A 293 16.48 -6.09 36.13
C ASP A 293 15.63 -5.22 35.19
N ILE A 294 14.88 -5.81 34.26
CA ILE A 294 14.03 -5.05 33.32
C ILE A 294 12.54 -5.44 33.32
N ALA A 295 12.16 -6.56 33.95
CA ALA A 295 10.78 -7.01 34.02
C ALA A 295 9.81 -5.98 34.65
N PRO A 296 10.15 -5.24 35.72
CA PRO A 296 9.26 -4.22 36.29
C PRO A 296 8.91 -3.10 35.30
N PHE A 297 9.88 -2.67 34.48
CA PHE A 297 9.67 -1.63 33.47
C PHE A 297 8.70 -2.12 32.40
N ALA A 298 8.93 -3.32 31.85
CA ALA A 298 8.02 -3.89 30.86
C ALA A 298 6.58 -4.06 31.37
N GLN A 299 6.39 -4.36 32.65
CA GLN A 299 5.05 -4.41 33.26
C GLN A 299 4.43 -3.01 33.37
N ALA A 300 5.22 -1.97 33.68
CA ALA A 300 4.76 -0.59 33.69
C ALA A 300 4.31 -0.14 32.29
N ALA A 301 5.15 -0.29 31.26
CA ALA A 301 4.78 -0.01 29.88
C ALA A 301 3.54 -0.78 29.43
N ALA A 302 3.44 -2.07 29.76
CA ALA A 302 2.29 -2.90 29.37
C ALA A 302 0.99 -2.46 30.05
N SER A 303 1.04 -1.96 31.28
CA SER A 303 -0.12 -1.47 32.03
C SER A 303 -0.46 -0.01 31.74
N GLY A 304 0.42 0.72 31.04
CA GLY A 304 0.29 2.17 30.85
C GLY A 304 0.34 2.92 32.19
N ARG A 305 1.02 2.34 33.19
CA ARG A 305 1.20 2.94 34.51
C ARG A 305 2.40 3.88 34.48
N PRO A 306 2.29 5.07 35.08
CA PRO A 306 3.43 5.95 35.15
C PRO A 306 4.57 5.42 36.01
N LEU A 307 5.78 5.83 35.62
CA LEU A 307 7.00 5.54 36.37
C LEU A 307 6.91 6.15 37.78
N ALA A 308 6.94 5.31 38.80
CA ALA A 308 6.93 5.75 40.19
C ALA A 308 8.36 6.03 40.67
N ALA A 309 8.50 6.85 41.72
CA ALA A 309 9.80 7.09 42.38
C ALA A 309 10.47 5.79 42.85
N ALA A 310 9.69 4.76 43.19
CA ALA A 310 10.21 3.43 43.54
C ALA A 310 10.88 2.73 42.34
N ASP A 311 10.37 2.92 41.11
CA ASP A 311 10.94 2.35 39.89
C ASP A 311 12.31 2.99 39.59
N LEU A 312 12.43 4.31 39.80
CA LEU A 312 13.70 5.05 39.70
C LEU A 312 14.69 4.70 40.83
N ALA A 313 14.19 4.46 42.04
CA ALA A 313 15.03 4.03 43.16
C ALA A 313 15.60 2.62 42.96
N ALA A 314 14.77 1.68 42.46
CA ALA A 314 15.20 0.34 42.09
C ALA A 314 16.33 0.40 41.06
N LEU A 315 16.25 1.36 40.13
CA LEU A 315 17.25 1.57 39.10
C LEU A 315 18.62 2.03 39.61
N MET A 316 18.64 3.01 40.51
CA MET A 316 19.88 3.42 41.17
C MET A 316 20.50 2.27 41.97
N GLY A 317 19.68 1.32 42.42
CA GLY A 317 20.12 0.07 43.04
C GLY A 317 20.78 -0.90 42.04
N VAL A 318 20.25 -1.04 40.82
CA VAL A 318 20.83 -1.92 39.78
C VAL A 318 22.22 -1.44 39.35
N GLY A 319 22.45 -0.11 39.29
CA GLY A 319 23.79 0.44 38.99
C GLY A 319 24.86 0.14 40.05
N GLN A 320 24.46 -0.24 41.25
CA GLN A 320 25.38 -0.65 42.32
C GLN A 320 25.71 -2.15 42.28
N SER A 321 25.04 -2.95 41.42
CA SER A 321 25.20 -4.41 41.36
C SER A 321 26.52 -4.89 40.73
N GLY A 322 27.34 -3.99 40.18
CA GLY A 322 28.68 -4.29 39.65
C GLY A 322 28.71 -5.01 38.29
N ASP A 323 27.57 -5.42 37.71
CA ASP A 323 27.49 -5.98 36.35
C ASP A 323 27.27 -4.87 35.30
N PRO A 324 28.28 -4.58 34.44
CA PRO A 324 28.17 -3.52 33.42
C PRO A 324 27.07 -3.79 32.38
N LYS A 325 26.75 -5.06 32.08
CA LYS A 325 25.72 -5.39 31.08
C LYS A 325 24.33 -5.19 31.65
N ALA A 326 24.07 -5.68 32.86
CA ALA A 326 22.81 -5.41 33.56
C ALA A 326 22.59 -3.91 33.75
N HIS A 327 23.65 -3.15 34.08
CA HIS A 327 23.57 -1.70 34.16
C HIS A 327 23.18 -1.04 32.83
N ALA A 328 23.84 -1.41 31.72
CA ALA A 328 23.51 -0.86 30.40
C ALA A 328 22.07 -1.21 29.95
N ARG A 329 21.60 -2.44 30.24
CA ARG A 329 20.21 -2.85 29.96
C ARG A 329 19.22 -2.05 30.78
N ALA A 330 19.47 -1.85 32.06
CA ALA A 330 18.63 -1.02 32.91
C ALA A 330 18.59 0.43 32.40
N GLN A 331 19.75 1.01 32.02
CA GLN A 331 19.83 2.35 31.43
C GLN A 331 18.96 2.50 30.17
N ALA A 332 19.04 1.53 29.27
CA ALA A 332 18.20 1.48 28.07
C ALA A 332 16.70 1.31 28.39
N ALA A 333 16.37 0.47 29.37
CA ALA A 333 14.98 0.21 29.76
C ALA A 333 14.29 1.47 30.29
N ILE A 334 14.97 2.26 31.15
CA ILE A 334 14.38 3.52 31.66
C ILE A 334 14.14 4.50 30.53
N LEU A 335 15.09 4.67 29.61
CA LEU A 335 14.90 5.65 28.53
C LEU A 335 13.71 5.30 27.66
N LEU A 336 13.44 4.00 27.44
CA LEU A 336 12.24 3.56 26.73
C LEU A 336 10.95 3.87 27.51
N GLU A 337 10.95 3.71 28.82
CA GLU A 337 9.80 4.09 29.67
C GLU A 337 9.62 5.61 29.75
N LEU A 338 10.69 6.36 30.00
CA LEU A 338 10.67 7.83 30.04
C LEU A 338 10.23 8.44 28.70
N ALA A 339 10.50 7.77 27.59
CA ALA A 339 10.01 8.21 26.29
C ALA A 339 8.47 8.20 26.21
N LEU A 340 7.79 7.31 26.94
CA LEU A 340 6.33 7.27 27.03
C LEU A 340 5.74 8.37 27.93
N GLU A 341 6.55 9.00 28.78
CA GLU A 341 6.07 9.93 29.81
C GLU A 341 7.10 11.01 30.12
N PHE A 342 7.57 11.74 29.10
CA PHE A 342 8.57 12.80 29.27
C PHE A 342 7.99 14.10 29.88
N GLU A 343 6.91 14.01 30.67
CA GLU A 343 6.44 15.09 31.56
C GLU A 343 7.06 14.88 32.94
N GLY A 344 8.39 14.76 32.98
CA GLY A 344 9.13 14.45 34.21
C GLY A 344 9.33 15.67 35.11
N THR A 345 9.40 15.43 36.42
CA THR A 345 9.92 16.42 37.38
C THR A 345 11.41 16.70 37.10
N PRO A 346 11.98 17.81 37.60
CA PRO A 346 13.41 18.09 37.42
C PRO A 346 14.33 16.92 37.81
N GLU A 347 13.96 16.16 38.84
CA GLU A 347 14.71 14.98 39.30
C GLU A 347 14.71 13.86 38.25
N ILE A 348 13.59 13.66 37.55
CA ILE A 348 13.49 12.67 36.45
C ILE A 348 14.35 13.11 35.26
N LEU A 349 14.37 14.42 34.97
CA LEU A 349 15.20 14.98 33.90
C LEU A 349 16.70 14.84 34.21
N ASP A 350 17.11 15.07 35.46
CA ASP A 350 18.49 14.88 35.91
C ASP A 350 18.92 13.42 35.77
N VAL A 351 18.05 12.48 36.16
CA VAL A 351 18.30 11.05 35.95
C VAL A 351 18.43 10.75 34.46
N ALA A 352 17.47 11.19 33.63
CA ALA A 352 17.47 10.95 32.19
C ALA A 352 18.76 11.45 31.52
N ALA A 353 19.22 12.64 31.89
CA ALA A 353 20.45 13.25 31.37
C ALA A 353 21.72 12.47 31.73
N SER A 354 21.68 11.67 32.81
CA SER A 354 22.82 10.85 33.26
C SER A 354 22.89 9.45 32.63
N LEU A 355 21.86 9.04 31.88
CA LEU A 355 21.78 7.68 31.31
C LEU A 355 22.67 7.54 30.07
N GLY A 356 23.58 6.57 30.10
CA GLY A 356 24.48 6.26 29.00
C GLY A 356 23.92 5.18 28.09
N VAL A 357 23.26 5.57 26.99
CA VAL A 357 22.70 4.62 26.01
C VAL A 357 23.33 4.87 24.63
N PRO A 358 23.70 3.82 23.86
CA PRO A 358 24.29 3.99 22.54
C PRO A 358 23.41 4.85 21.63
N GLU A 359 24.06 5.73 20.86
CA GLU A 359 23.38 6.60 19.89
C GLU A 359 22.62 5.80 18.82
N GLY A 360 21.63 6.46 18.24
CA GLY A 360 20.88 5.99 17.08
C GLY A 360 21.74 5.88 15.83
N ARG A 361 21.25 5.13 14.83
CA ARG A 361 21.86 5.02 13.50
C ARG A 361 21.12 5.84 12.45
N ALA A 362 19.97 6.42 12.79
CA ALA A 362 19.26 7.30 11.89
C ALA A 362 20.11 8.53 11.52
N PRO A 363 20.01 9.03 10.27
CA PRO A 363 20.62 10.31 9.92
C PRO A 363 20.09 11.42 10.81
N VAL A 364 20.97 12.29 11.28
CA VAL A 364 20.63 13.44 12.15
C VAL A 364 19.50 14.31 11.57
N GLY A 365 19.46 14.47 10.24
CA GLY A 365 18.38 15.21 9.58
C GLY A 365 17.00 14.55 9.72
N ARG A 366 16.94 13.21 9.78
CA ARG A 366 15.70 12.47 10.02
C ARG A 366 15.27 12.57 11.48
N ASP A 367 16.21 12.53 12.41
CA ASP A 367 15.92 12.74 13.84
C ASP A 367 15.35 14.14 14.07
N LEU A 368 15.98 15.17 13.51
CA LEU A 368 15.50 16.55 13.59
C LEU A 368 14.09 16.70 12.98
N ALA A 369 13.82 16.03 11.86
CA ALA A 369 12.51 16.04 11.23
C ALA A 369 11.45 15.34 12.09
N LEU A 370 11.80 14.22 12.73
CA LEU A 370 10.91 13.47 13.61
C LEU A 370 10.56 14.29 14.86
N ASP A 371 11.56 14.92 15.48
CA ASP A 371 11.37 15.81 16.64
C ASP A 371 10.50 17.02 16.26
N ALA A 372 10.73 17.62 15.09
CA ALA A 372 9.89 18.71 14.60
C ALA A 372 8.45 18.28 14.32
N ALA A 373 8.23 17.07 13.78
CA ALA A 373 6.89 16.52 13.55
C ALA A 373 6.16 16.26 14.88
N ALA A 374 6.86 15.70 15.88
CA ALA A 374 6.35 15.48 17.23
C ALA A 374 5.93 16.80 17.91
N ASN A 375 6.83 17.80 17.91
CA ASN A 375 6.58 19.11 18.50
C ASN A 375 5.40 19.85 17.87
N ARG A 376 5.20 19.66 16.56
CA ARG A 376 4.10 20.28 15.79
C ARG A 376 2.83 19.43 15.77
N LYS A 377 2.79 18.30 16.48
CA LYS A 377 1.67 17.35 16.53
C LYS A 377 1.25 16.83 15.15
N LEU A 378 2.22 16.60 14.27
CA LEU A 378 2.00 16.08 12.91
C LEU A 378 1.98 14.54 12.95
N MET A 379 0.84 13.98 13.35
CA MET A 379 0.67 12.53 13.58
C MET A 379 1.12 11.66 12.40
N GLY A 380 0.60 11.93 11.20
CA GLY A 380 0.98 11.18 10.00
C GLY A 380 2.45 11.36 9.62
N GLU A 381 3.03 12.55 9.78
CA GLU A 381 4.45 12.78 9.47
C GLU A 381 5.36 12.02 10.44
N ALA A 382 5.08 12.09 11.75
CA ALA A 382 5.84 11.38 12.76
C ALA A 382 5.79 9.85 12.54
N ALA A 383 4.60 9.32 12.22
CA ALA A 383 4.45 7.90 11.88
C ALA A 383 5.27 7.51 10.64
N MET A 384 5.23 8.30 9.56
CA MET A 384 5.99 7.98 8.34
C MET A 384 7.50 8.09 8.53
N LEU A 385 7.97 9.07 9.30
CA LEU A 385 9.39 9.21 9.64
C LEU A 385 9.87 8.06 10.54
N ALA A 386 9.07 7.64 11.51
CA ALA A 386 9.36 6.46 12.32
C ALA A 386 9.45 5.19 11.45
N LEU A 387 8.48 4.97 10.56
CA LEU A 387 8.46 3.85 9.63
C LEU A 387 9.65 3.89 8.65
N TRP A 388 10.11 5.07 8.24
CA TRP A 388 11.31 5.22 7.43
C TRP A 388 12.53 4.65 8.17
N THR A 389 12.76 5.07 9.41
CA THR A 389 13.86 4.56 10.24
C THR A 389 13.74 3.05 10.44
N CYS A 390 12.53 2.54 10.68
CA CYS A 390 12.27 1.10 10.84
C CYS A 390 12.63 0.29 9.58
N ALA A 391 12.25 0.79 8.40
CA ALA A 391 12.48 0.09 7.14
C ALA A 391 13.97 0.01 6.77
N GLU A 392 14.76 1.03 7.14
CA GLU A 392 16.21 1.05 6.91
C GLU A 392 17.01 0.26 7.94
N ALA A 393 16.52 0.14 9.18
CA ALA A 393 17.18 -0.61 10.24
C ALA A 393 17.37 -2.11 9.87
N GLY A 394 16.54 -2.63 8.96
CA GLY A 394 16.70 -3.96 8.39
C GLY A 394 16.64 -5.08 9.45
N PRO A 395 17.27 -6.24 9.20
CA PRO A 395 17.17 -7.41 10.07
C PRO A 395 17.90 -7.24 11.41
N THR A 396 18.81 -6.27 11.54
CA THR A 396 19.50 -5.98 12.81
C THR A 396 18.59 -5.30 13.83
N GLY A 397 17.42 -4.82 13.40
CA GLY A 397 16.50 -4.08 14.24
C GLY A 397 16.96 -2.65 14.54
N LEU A 398 16.09 -1.87 15.16
CA LEU A 398 16.38 -0.50 15.58
C LEU A 398 17.45 -0.46 16.68
N ALA A 399 18.38 0.48 16.57
CA ALA A 399 19.24 0.84 17.68
C ALA A 399 18.39 1.42 18.82
N VAL A 400 18.84 1.25 20.06
CA VAL A 400 18.08 1.71 21.24
C VAL A 400 17.83 3.22 21.18
N GLY A 401 18.82 4.02 20.80
CA GLY A 401 18.66 5.47 20.63
C GLY A 401 17.58 5.86 19.61
N ASP A 402 17.54 5.20 18.44
CA ASP A 402 16.49 5.43 17.44
C ASP A 402 15.11 5.06 17.99
N ARG A 403 15.04 3.96 18.74
CA ARG A 403 13.80 3.45 19.32
C ARG A 403 13.23 4.38 20.38
N VAL A 404 14.07 4.91 21.28
CA VAL A 404 13.69 5.90 22.29
C VAL A 404 13.09 7.15 21.63
N ARG A 405 13.73 7.68 20.58
CA ARG A 405 13.19 8.83 19.81
C ARG A 405 11.84 8.51 19.17
N ILE A 406 11.70 7.33 18.55
CA ILE A 406 10.45 6.90 17.93
C ILE A 406 9.33 6.78 18.97
N VAL A 407 9.58 6.11 20.11
CA VAL A 407 8.60 5.99 21.20
C VAL A 407 8.12 7.37 21.64
N HIS A 408 9.05 8.28 21.90
CA HIS A 408 8.74 9.64 22.32
C HIS A 408 7.91 10.40 21.28
N ALA A 409 8.33 10.35 20.01
CA ALA A 409 7.64 11.05 18.93
C ALA A 409 6.22 10.51 18.71
N LEU A 410 6.02 9.19 18.76
CA LEU A 410 4.71 8.56 18.62
C LEU A 410 3.78 8.90 19.79
N HIS A 411 4.29 8.84 21.03
CA HIS A 411 3.55 9.27 22.22
C HIS A 411 3.14 10.75 22.10
N ALA A 412 4.08 11.63 21.75
CA ALA A 412 3.83 13.06 21.63
C ALA A 412 2.73 13.40 20.61
N VAL A 413 2.54 12.61 19.56
CA VAL A 413 1.47 12.83 18.56
C VAL A 413 0.17 12.07 18.87
N GLY A 414 0.08 11.36 20.01
CA GLY A 414 -1.11 10.62 20.45
C GLY A 414 -1.24 9.21 19.86
N LEU A 415 -0.17 8.64 19.32
CA LEU A 415 -0.13 7.24 18.86
C LEU A 415 0.28 6.32 20.01
N GLU A 416 -0.49 6.37 21.10
CA GLU A 416 -0.20 5.73 22.39
C GLU A 416 0.02 4.22 22.31
N THR A 417 -0.88 3.52 21.63
CA THR A 417 -0.80 2.07 21.45
C THR A 417 0.47 1.69 20.70
N ASP A 418 0.82 2.46 19.67
CA ASP A 418 1.99 2.22 18.85
C ASP A 418 3.28 2.53 19.63
N ALA A 419 3.32 3.67 20.35
CA ALA A 419 4.44 4.03 21.21
C ALA A 419 4.76 2.93 22.25
N ARG A 420 3.73 2.42 22.94
CA ARG A 420 3.88 1.30 23.89
C ARG A 420 4.37 0.03 23.20
N ALA A 421 3.85 -0.31 22.02
CA ALA A 421 4.31 -1.47 21.27
C ALA A 421 5.81 -1.37 20.93
N PHE A 422 6.28 -0.19 20.52
CA PHE A 422 7.70 0.05 20.25
C PHE A 422 8.56 -0.06 21.52
N ALA A 423 8.08 0.43 22.66
CA ALA A 423 8.77 0.33 23.95
C ALA A 423 8.90 -1.14 24.40
N LEU A 424 7.80 -1.90 24.39
CA LEU A 424 7.78 -3.32 24.77
C LEU A 424 8.66 -4.18 23.87
N GLU A 425 8.60 -3.95 22.56
CA GLU A 425 9.49 -4.62 21.60
C GLU A 425 10.97 -4.26 21.88
N GLY A 426 11.24 -3.02 22.29
CA GLY A 426 12.57 -2.56 22.68
C GLY A 426 13.09 -3.28 23.91
N LEU A 427 12.29 -3.36 24.97
CA LEU A 427 12.64 -4.05 26.21
C LEU A 427 12.94 -5.54 25.97
N LEU A 428 12.16 -6.20 25.12
CA LEU A 428 12.40 -7.59 24.73
C LEU A 428 13.68 -7.78 23.90
N ALA A 429 14.15 -6.74 23.23
CA ALA A 429 15.39 -6.76 22.46
C ALA A 429 16.65 -6.51 23.33
N LEU A 430 16.50 -6.10 24.59
CA LEU A 430 17.63 -5.83 25.49
C LEU A 430 18.26 -7.09 26.09
N LYS A 431 17.79 -8.30 25.76
CA LYS A 431 18.18 -9.57 26.41
C LYS A 431 19.69 -9.79 26.54
#